data_AF-A0AAW3DG25-F1
#
_entry.id   AF-A0AAW3DG25-F1
#
_cell.length_a   1.000
_cell.length_b   1.000
_cell.length_c   1.000
_cell.angle_alpha   90.00
_cell.angle_beta   90.00
_cell.angle_gamma   90.00
#
_symmetry.space_group_name_H-M   'P 1'
#
loop_
_entity.id
_entity.type
_entity.pdbx_description
1 polymer ?
#
loop_
_entity_poly.entity_id
_entity_poly.type
_entity_poly.pdbx_seq_one_letter_code
_entity_poly.pdbx_strand_id
1 'polypeptide(L)' 'MENNSTLELIYITKNNIIRNTTAVGRYNVSMSFYDSDSFSNPVLESPYYVDLNETLFVQVSLHSTDPNLL' A
#
# COMPACT_ATOMS: atom_id res chain seq x y z
N MET A 1 5.30 -3.67 14.84
CA MET A 1 4.89 -2.27 14.64
C MET A 1 3.70 -2.27 13.71
N GLU A 2 2.56 -1.70 14.11
CA GLU A 2 1.36 -1.63 13.28
C GLU A 2 1.46 -0.45 12.31
N ASN A 3 1.33 -0.71 11.00
CA ASN A 3 1.40 0.29 9.95
C ASN A 3 -0.02 0.80 9.66
N ASN A 4 -0.38 1.96 10.20
CA ASN A 4 -1.67 2.59 9.90
C ASN A 4 -1.56 3.41 8.62
N SER A 5 -2.36 3.08 7.60
CA SER A 5 -2.48 3.84 6.35
C SER A 5 -3.89 4.45 6.26
N THR A 6 -3.97 5.74 5.92
CA THR A 6 -5.24 6.49 5.76
C THR A 6 -5.41 6.89 4.29
N LEU A 7 -6.59 6.61 3.72
CA LEU A 7 -6.98 7.05 2.37
C LEU A 7 -8.21 7.95 2.47
N GLU A 8 -8.22 9.08 1.75
CA GLU A 8 -9.33 10.03 1.69
C GLU A 8 -9.88 10.10 0.27
N LEU A 9 -11.20 9.89 0.11
CA LEU A 9 -11.89 9.83 -1.20
C LEU A 9 -13.05 10.85 -1.22
N ILE A 10 -13.04 11.76 -2.21
CA ILE A 10 -14.10 12.77 -2.40
C ILE A 10 -14.83 12.49 -3.71
N TYR A 11 -16.16 12.34 -3.65
CA TYR A 11 -17.03 12.19 -4.82
C TYR A 11 -17.99 13.37 -4.95
N ILE A 12 -18.13 13.91 -6.16
CA ILE A 12 -19.10 14.97 -6.48
C ILE A 12 -20.24 14.34 -7.28
N THR A 13 -21.44 14.31 -6.71
CA THR A 13 -22.64 13.83 -7.41
C THR A 13 -23.36 14.98 -8.12
N LYS A 14 -23.95 14.71 -9.28
CA LYS A 14 -24.54 15.72 -10.18
C LYS A 14 -25.94 16.21 -9.74
N ASN A 15 -26.45 15.75 -8.60
CA ASN A 15 -27.68 16.26 -7.98
C ASN A 15 -27.29 17.10 -6.75
N ASN A 16 -28.03 18.19 -6.50
CA ASN A 16 -27.82 19.26 -5.49
C ASN A 16 -27.71 18.83 -4.00
N ILE A 17 -27.25 17.62 -3.68
CA ILE A 17 -27.03 17.14 -2.32
C ILE A 17 -25.54 16.93 -2.15
N ILE A 18 -24.85 17.96 -1.65
CA ILE A 18 -23.48 17.81 -1.15
C ILE A 18 -23.59 17.00 0.14
N ARG A 19 -23.16 15.74 0.10
CA ARG A 19 -23.20 14.82 1.25
C ARG A 19 -21.77 14.43 1.61
N ASN A 20 -21.23 15.02 2.68
CA ASN A 20 -19.92 14.65 3.20
C ASN A 20 -20.03 13.29 3.90
N THR A 21 -19.58 12.24 3.23
CA THR A 21 -19.50 10.89 3.81
C THR A 21 -18.02 10.58 4.01
N THR A 22 -17.56 10.56 5.25
CA THR A 22 -16.21 10.15 5.60
C THR A 22 -16.25 8.67 5.97
N ALA A 23 -15.48 7.84 5.25
CA ALA A 23 -15.30 6.43 5.57
C ALA A 23 -13.83 6.19 5.94
N VAL A 24 -13.60 5.43 7.01
CA VAL A 24 -12.26 5.00 7.43
C VAL A 24 -12.18 3.50 7.21
N GLY A 25 -11.20 3.06 6.42
CA GLY A 25 -10.93 1.65 6.13
C GLY A 25 -9.59 1.23 6.73
N ARG A 26 -9.51 -0.03 7.19
CA ARG A 26 -8.24 -0.69 7.48
C ARG A 26 -7.98 -1.69 6.36
N TYR A 27 -6.80 -1.60 5.76
CA TYR A 27 -6.42 -2.48 4.66
C TYR A 27 -5.25 -3.36 5.10
N ASN A 28 -5.37 -4.65 4.78
CA ASN A 28 -4.30 -5.60 5.04
C ASN A 28 -3.27 -5.46 3.93
N VAL A 29 -2.13 -4.84 4.23
CA VAL A 29 -1.04 -4.64 3.28
C VAL A 29 0.23 -5.31 3.78
N SER A 30 0.98 -5.94 2.87
CA SER A 30 2.30 -6.48 3.14
C SER A 30 3.33 -5.84 2.22
N MET A 31 4.56 -5.65 2.70
CA MET A 31 5.67 -5.12 1.92
C MET A 31 6.87 -6.07 2.00
N SER A 32 7.60 -6.22 0.91
CA SER A 32 8.82 -7.03 0.86
C SER A 32 9.88 -6.36 -0.03
N PHE A 33 11.14 -6.46 0.40
CA PHE A 33 12.31 -6.05 -0.38
C PHE A 33 12.80 -7.22 -1.23
N TYR A 34 13.43 -6.93 -2.36
CA TYR A 34 13.95 -7.90 -3.30
C TYR A 34 15.34 -7.52 -3.78
N ASP A 35 16.12 -8.52 -4.17
CA ASP A 35 17.48 -8.32 -4.67
C ASP A 35 17.52 -7.66 -6.06
N SER A 36 16.42 -7.73 -6.83
CA SER A 36 16.35 -7.22 -8.20
C SER A 36 14.91 -6.87 -8.63
N ASP A 37 14.79 -6.20 -9.77
CA ASP A 37 13.53 -5.86 -10.46
C ASP A 37 12.76 -7.08 -10.98
N SER A 38 13.34 -8.28 -10.90
CA SER A 38 12.63 -9.53 -11.18
C SER A 38 11.62 -9.92 -10.10
N PHE A 39 11.69 -9.29 -8.91
CA PHE A 39 10.84 -9.58 -7.74
C PHE A 39 10.77 -11.08 -7.38
N SER A 40 11.82 -11.85 -7.69
CA SER A 40 11.82 -13.31 -7.52
C SER A 40 12.44 -13.77 -6.19
N ASN A 41 13.40 -13.01 -5.66
CA ASN A 41 14.14 -13.35 -4.45
C ASN A 41 13.87 -12.29 -3.36
N PRO A 42 12.96 -12.56 -2.42
CA PRO A 42 12.66 -11.64 -1.34
C PRO A 42 13.79 -11.64 -0.29
N VAL A 43 14.13 -10.47 0.22
CA VAL A 43 15.06 -10.30 1.35
C VAL A 43 14.34 -10.70 2.65
N LEU A 44 14.87 -11.73 3.31
CA LEU A 44 14.29 -12.27 4.56
C LEU A 44 15.05 -11.82 5.82
N GLU A 45 16.26 -11.28 5.65
CA GLU A 45 17.11 -10.87 6.77
C GLU A 45 16.64 -9.52 7.34
N SER A 46 16.66 -9.44 8.68
CA SER A 46 16.31 -8.23 9.41
C SER A 46 17.36 -7.97 10.48
N PRO A 47 17.99 -6.78 10.52
CA PRO A 47 17.75 -5.62 9.65
C PRO A 47 18.38 -5.75 8.25
N TYR A 48 17.74 -5.17 7.22
CA TYR A 48 18.30 -5.08 5.87
C TYR A 48 19.13 -3.80 5.75
N TYR A 49 20.46 -3.94 5.62
CA TYR A 49 21.39 -2.83 5.45
C TYR A 49 21.60 -2.52 3.96
N VAL A 50 21.59 -1.24 3.60
CA VAL A 50 21.70 -0.75 2.21
C VAL A 50 22.71 0.39 2.13
N ASP A 51 23.37 0.51 0.99
CA ASP A 51 24.35 1.57 0.75
C ASP A 51 23.72 2.84 0.15
N LEU A 52 24.42 3.97 0.26
CA LEU A 52 24.00 5.21 -0.40
C LEU A 52 24.10 5.06 -1.92
N ASN A 53 23.12 5.61 -2.63
CA ASN A 53 22.99 5.55 -4.10
C ASN A 53 22.67 4.15 -4.66
N GLU A 54 22.23 3.22 -3.82
CA GLU A 54 21.75 1.91 -4.26
C GLU A 54 20.28 1.97 -4.70
N THR A 55 19.92 1.18 -5.72
CA THR A 55 18.53 1.03 -6.16
C THR A 55 17.87 -0.12 -5.41
N LEU A 56 16.79 0.17 -4.69
CA LEU A 56 16.05 -0.84 -3.92
C LEU A 56 14.80 -1.29 -4.68
N PHE A 57 14.56 -2.60 -4.67
CA PHE A 57 13.38 -3.19 -5.26
C PHE A 57 12.40 -3.58 -4.17
N VAL A 58 11.18 -3.07 -4.27
CA VAL A 58 10.14 -3.24 -3.25
C VAL A 58 8.83 -3.61 -3.92
N GLN A 59 8.13 -4.59 -3.36
CA GLN A 59 6.75 -4.88 -3.71
C GLN A 59 5.85 -4.63 -2.51
N VAL A 60 4.72 -3.96 -2.76
CA VAL A 60 3.63 -3.80 -1.80
C VAL A 60 2.41 -4.55 -2.33
N SER A 61 1.84 -5.42 -1.50
CA SER A 61 0.69 -6.23 -1.85
C SER A 61 -0.48 -5.85 -0.95
N LEU A 62 -1.61 -5.53 -1.56
CA LEU A 62 -2.88 -5.30 -0.89
C LEU A 62 -3.67 -6.61 -0.87
N HIS A 63 -3.94 -7.11 0.33
CA HIS A 63 -4.75 -8.30 0.57
C HIS A 63 -6.20 -7.86 0.81
N SER A 64 -6.98 -7.81 -0.28
CA SER A 64 -8.41 -7.49 -0.22
C SER A 64 -9.24 -8.62 -0.84
N THR A 65 -10.40 -8.90 -0.23
CA THR A 65 -11.45 -9.73 -0.83
C THR A 65 -12.50 -8.88 -1.56
N ASP A 66 -12.47 -7.56 -1.38
CA ASP A 66 -13.31 -6.61 -2.11
C ASP A 66 -12.67 -6.30 -3.48
N PRO A 67 -13.28 -6.73 -4.59
CA PRO A 67 -12.76 -6.47 -5.93
C PRO A 67 -12.89 -5.01 -6.36
N ASN A 68 -13.69 -4.19 -5.67
CA ASN A 68 -13.78 -2.75 -5.96
C ASN A 68 -12.61 -1.94 -5.37
N LEU A 69 -11.70 -2.62 -4.68
CA LEU A 69 -10.58 -2.04 -3.97
C LEU A 69 -9.23 -2.25 -4.69
N LEU A 70 -9.23 -3.09 -5.73
CA LEU A 70 -8.08 -3.41 -6.60
C LEU A 70 -8.11 -2.56 -7.87
#